data_AF-A0A7C8L788-F1
#
_entry.id   AF-A0A7C8L788-F1
#
_cell.length_a   1.000
_cell.length_b   1.000
_cell.length_c   1.000
_cell.angle_alpha   90.00
_cell.angle_beta   90.00
_cell.angle_gamma   90.00
#
_symmetry.space_group_name_H-M   'P 1'
#
loop_
_entity.id
_entity.type
_entity.pdbx_description
1 polymer ?
#
loop_
_entity_poly.entity_id
_entity_poly.type
_entity_poly.pdbx_seq_one_letter_code
_entity_poly.pdbx_strand_id
1 'polypeptide(L)' 'MQFIEPKNKNADKVDWLISEQVREIVKNYAEYCEYDESEVVDKFLKNLIDDKKFIDWVNGIRNNKRMIKKMGLEERMED' A
#
# COMPACT_ATOMS: atom_id res chain seq x y z
N MET A 1 -2.41 -0.81 11.85
CA MET A 1 -1.96 -1.96 11.04
C MET A 1 -0.58 -2.39 11.50
N GLN A 2 -0.21 -3.66 11.28
CA GLN A 2 1.20 -4.05 11.32
C GLN A 2 1.80 -3.79 9.93
N PHE A 3 2.76 -2.89 9.85
CA PHE A 3 3.43 -2.52 8.61
C PHE A 3 4.68 -3.36 8.38
N ILE A 4 5.11 -3.46 7.12
CA ILE A 4 6.24 -4.30 6.71
C ILE A 4 7.52 -3.48 6.82
N GLU A 5 8.54 -4.01 7.49
CA GLU A 5 9.85 -3.37 7.54
C GLU A 5 10.61 -3.55 6.22
N PRO A 6 11.36 -2.54 5.76
CA PRO A 6 12.12 -2.62 4.53
C PRO A 6 13.17 -3.73 4.60
N LYS A 7 13.28 -4.51 3.53
CA LYS A 7 14.33 -5.52 3.35
C LYS A 7 15.22 -5.11 2.19
N ASN A 8 16.54 -5.00 2.43
CA ASN A 8 17.52 -4.78 1.36
C ASN A 8 17.64 -6.05 0.50
N LYS A 9 16.77 -6.17 -0.49
CA LYS A 9 16.89 -7.16 -1.56
C LYS A 9 16.79 -6.43 -2.89
N ASN A 10 17.70 -6.76 -3.82
CA ASN A 10 17.52 -6.49 -5.23
C ASN A 10 16.31 -7.31 -5.69
N ALA A 11 15.14 -6.70 -5.71
CA ALA A 11 13.92 -7.35 -6.15
C ALA A 11 13.74 -7.13 -7.65
N ASP A 12 13.48 -8.23 -8.38
CA ASP A 12 13.08 -8.17 -9.77
C ASP A 12 11.69 -7.53 -9.90
N LYS A 13 11.35 -7.01 -11.09
CA LYS A 13 9.98 -6.55 -11.37
C LYS A 13 9.03 -7.74 -11.24
N VAL A 14 8.02 -7.61 -10.38
CA VAL A 14 7.04 -8.66 -10.12
C VAL A 14 5.71 -8.31 -10.78
N ASP A 15 5.18 -9.21 -11.60
CA ASP A 15 3.74 -9.27 -11.89
C ASP A 15 3.04 -9.82 -10.63
N TRP A 16 2.11 -9.06 -10.06
CA TRP A 16 1.52 -9.34 -8.75
C TRP A 16 0.88 -10.73 -8.69
N LEU A 17 1.55 -11.66 -7.99
CA LEU A 17 1.04 -13.00 -7.71
C LEU A 17 0.56 -13.04 -6.26
N ILE A 18 -0.75 -13.08 -6.07
CA ILE A 18 -1.40 -13.23 -4.76
C ILE A 18 -1.69 -14.71 -4.52
N SER A 19 -1.36 -15.21 -3.33
CA SER A 19 -1.61 -16.61 -2.97
C SER A 19 -3.11 -16.92 -2.96
N GLU A 20 -3.47 -18.19 -3.19
CA GLU A 20 -4.86 -18.65 -3.10
C GLU A 20 -5.48 -18.35 -1.74
N GLN A 21 -4.73 -18.55 -0.65
CA GLN A 21 -5.18 -18.23 0.70
C GLN A 21 -5.57 -16.75 0.86
N VAL A 22 -4.76 -15.83 0.33
CA VAL A 22 -5.05 -14.39 0.44
C VAL A 22 -6.27 -14.02 -0.42
N ARG A 23 -6.42 -14.61 -1.60
CA ARG A 23 -7.63 -14.40 -2.42
C ARG A 23 -8.89 -14.86 -1.70
N GLU A 24 -8.86 -16.01 -1.06
CA GLU A 24 -10.00 -16.50 -0.28
C GLU A 24 -10.30 -15.59 0.91
N ILE A 25 -9.28 -15.05 1.59
CA ILE A 25 -9.49 -14.05 2.66
C ILE A 25 -10.17 -12.80 2.10
N VAL A 26 -9.69 -12.25 0.99
CA VAL A 26 -10.27 -11.05 0.36
C VAL A 26 -11.72 -11.28 -0.04
N LYS A 27 -12.02 -12.42 -0.67
CA LYS A 27 -13.37 -12.82 -1.06
C LYS A 27 -14.33 -12.88 0.12
N ASN A 28 -13.98 -13.63 1.18
CA ASN A 28 -14.85 -13.76 2.36
C ASN A 28 -15.01 -12.42 3.09
N TYR A 29 -13.95 -11.59 3.13
CA TYR A 29 -14.03 -10.27 3.72
C TYR A 29 -14.94 -9.34 2.91
N ALA A 30 -14.80 -9.35 1.59
CA ALA A 30 -15.64 -8.60 0.64
C ALA A 30 -17.12 -8.93 0.82
N GLU A 31 -17.46 -10.22 0.90
CA GLU A 31 -18.83 -10.67 1.19
C GLU A 31 -19.33 -10.18 2.56
N TYR A 32 -18.50 -10.28 3.60
CA TYR A 32 -18.87 -9.80 4.95
C TYR A 32 -19.14 -8.29 5.02
N CYS A 33 -18.38 -7.48 4.28
CA CYS A 33 -18.52 -6.02 4.28
C CYS A 33 -19.40 -5.47 3.16
N GLU A 34 -20.02 -6.34 2.35
CA GLU A 34 -20.86 -5.96 1.21
C GLU A 34 -20.13 -5.06 0.19
N TYR A 35 -18.84 -5.34 -0.05
CA TYR A 35 -18.02 -4.67 -1.07
C TYR A 35 -17.56 -5.67 -2.13
N ASP A 36 -17.14 -5.15 -3.29
CA ASP A 36 -16.43 -5.98 -4.28
C ASP A 36 -14.99 -6.26 -3.82
N GLU A 37 -14.43 -7.41 -4.21
CA GLU A 37 -13.04 -7.78 -3.89
C GLU A 37 -12.04 -6.69 -4.28
N SER A 38 -12.28 -6.04 -5.44
CA SER A 38 -11.42 -4.95 -5.93
C SER A 38 -11.48 -3.71 -5.03
N GLU A 39 -12.64 -3.39 -4.47
CA GLU A 39 -12.81 -2.27 -3.56
C GLU A 39 -12.14 -2.55 -2.22
N VAL A 40 -12.27 -3.76 -1.69
CA VAL A 40 -11.58 -4.20 -0.48
C VAL A 40 -10.08 -4.06 -0.66
N VAL A 41 -9.53 -4.56 -1.78
CA VAL A 41 -8.10 -4.47 -2.06
C VAL A 41 -7.65 -3.02 -2.18
N ASP A 42 -8.36 -2.18 -2.94
CA ASP A 42 -8.00 -0.77 -3.11
C ASP A 42 -8.05 0.00 -1.78
N LYS A 43 -9.14 -0.14 -1.01
CA LYS A 43 -9.29 0.51 0.31
C LYS A 43 -8.22 0.02 1.28
N PHE A 44 -7.95 -1.28 1.32
CA PHE A 44 -7.02 -1.85 2.29
C PHE A 44 -5.57 -1.49 1.95
N LEU A 45 -5.17 -1.52 0.68
CA LEU A 45 -3.82 -1.14 0.25
C LEU A 45 -3.55 0.35 0.44
N LYS A 46 -4.58 1.21 0.34
CA LYS A 46 -4.44 2.63 0.70
C LYS A 46 -4.03 2.83 2.16
N ASN A 47 -4.31 1.92 3.08
CA ASN A 47 -3.84 2.06 4.47
C ASN A 47 -2.30 2.04 4.59
N LEU A 48 -1.55 1.63 3.56
CA LEU A 48 -0.08 1.68 3.56
C LEU A 48 0.46 3.11 3.71
N ILE A 49 -0.29 4.14 3.29
CA ILE A 49 0.13 5.53 3.48
C ILE A 49 0.05 6.01 4.95
N ASP A 50 -0.49 5.20 5.85
CA ASP A 50 -0.50 5.48 7.29
C ASP A 50 0.78 4.97 8.00
N ASP A 51 1.70 4.29 7.29
CA ASP A 51 2.99 3.90 7.83
C ASP A 51 3.93 5.11 7.93
N LYS A 52 4.13 5.62 9.15
CA LYS A 52 5.01 6.76 9.42
C LYS A 52 6.44 6.54 8.91
N LYS A 53 6.99 5.32 9.06
CA LYS A 53 8.35 5.02 8.59
C LYS A 53 8.44 5.08 7.07
N PHE A 54 7.39 4.63 6.38
CA PHE A 54 7.29 4.73 4.93
C PHE A 54 7.22 6.20 4.49
N ILE A 55 6.42 7.03 5.17
CA ILE A 55 6.32 8.46 4.90
C ILE A 55 7.67 9.16 5.14
N ASP A 56 8.35 8.87 6.24
CA ASP A 56 9.69 9.40 6.54
C ASP A 56 10.70 9.01 5.45
N TRP A 57 10.64 7.77 4.98
CA TRP A 57 11.47 7.30 3.87
C TRP A 57 11.16 8.04 2.56
N VAL A 58 9.88 8.26 2.25
CA VAL A 58 9.45 9.05 1.08
C VAL A 58 9.99 10.48 1.17
N ASN A 59 9.95 11.10 2.35
CA ASN A 59 10.51 12.44 2.62
C ASN A 59 12.02 12.49 2.43
N GLY A 60 12.74 11.42 2.75
CA GLY A 60 14.18 11.31 2.55
C GLY A 60 14.63 11.20 1.08
N ILE A 61 13.72 10.93 0.14
CA ILE A 61 14.06 10.75 -1.28
C ILE A 61 14.23 12.10 -2.00
N ARG A 62 15.37 12.27 -2.68
CA ARG A 62 15.60 13.43 -3.55
C ARG A 62 14.63 13.43 -4.74
N ASN A 63 14.09 14.60 -5.09
CA ASN A 63 13.15 14.80 -6.21
C ASN A 63 11.85 13.97 -6.10
N ASN A 64 11.38 13.71 -4.87
CA ASN A 64 10.18 12.93 -4.56
C ASN A 64 8.84 13.58 -4.97
N LYS A 65 8.78 14.86 -5.36
CA LYS A 65 7.52 15.58 -5.67
C LYS A 65 6.59 14.85 -6.63
N ARG A 66 7.14 14.25 -7.70
CA ARG A 66 6.34 13.47 -8.68
C ARG A 66 5.79 12.18 -8.07
N MET A 67 6.55 11.56 -7.18
CA MET A 67 6.18 10.33 -6.49
C MET A 67 5.04 10.60 -5.49
N ILE A 68 5.21 11.64 -4.67
CA ILE A 68 4.20 12.15 -3.72
C ILE A 68 2.88 12.40 -4.44
N LYS A 69 2.92 13.15 -5.55
CA LYS A 69 1.72 13.46 -6.35
C LYS A 69 1.00 12.24 -6.91
N LYS A 70 1.75 11.23 -7.34
CA LYS A 70 1.14 9.98 -7.84
C LYS A 70 0.49 9.16 -6.72
N MET A 71 0.98 9.31 -5.49
CA MET A 71 0.45 8.61 -4.32
C MET A 71 -0.65 9.40 -3.60
N GLY A 72 -0.96 10.63 -4.02
CA GLY A 72 -1.96 11.48 -3.37
C GLY A 72 -1.55 11.90 -1.96
N LEU A 73 -0.23 12.04 -1.73
CA LEU A 73 0.32 12.34 -0.40
C LEU A 73 0.52 13.83 -0.14
N GLU A 74 0.19 14.71 -1.09
CA GLU A 74 0.49 16.15 -1.01
C GLU A 74 0.07 16.78 0.32
N GLU A 75 -1.18 16.56 0.74
CA GLU A 75 -1.74 17.14 1.97
C GLU A 75 -1.12 16.54 3.24
N ARG A 76 -0.60 15.31 3.16
CA ARG A 76 0.04 14.61 4.30
C ARG A 76 1.50 14.98 4.50
N MET A 77 2.07 15.77 3.59
CA MET A 77 3.47 16.20 3.64
C MET A 77 3.64 17.63 4.17
N GLU A 78 2.53 18.34 4.39
CA GLU A 78 2.52 19.75 4.83
C GLU A 78 2.41 19.92 6.36
N ASP A 79 2.35 18.82 7.13
CA ASP A 79 2.31 18.78 8.60
C ASP A 79 3.68 18.51 9.25
#